data_AF-A0A5J4WFC5-F1
#
_entry.id   AF-A0A5J4WFC5-F1
#
_cell.length_a   1.000
_cell.length_b   1.000
_cell.length_c   1.000
_cell.angle_alpha   90.00
_cell.angle_beta   90.00
_cell.angle_gamma   90.00
#
_symmetry.space_group_name_H-M   'P 1'
#
loop_
_entity.id
_entity.type
_entity.pdbx_description
1 polymer ?
#
loop_
_entity_poly.entity_id
_entity_poly.type
_entity_poly.pdbx_seq_one_letter_code
_entity_poly.pdbx_strand_id
1 'polypeptide(L)'
;MPALFDKEIIISLSDTDHDITYIQYSFLSIVLTANIQLDDKFDKIDESYNDGLVLFVGLKSGSNIIREYTIYHRGKTIDGSLQNVARTESFIYNSIKTKFEKNNRKRIHSLYENIHNFDTSACGTYISMREIEELIGNQTSVPYTIPIRFEVSIPLDDLMIFSAFTDYPNGLFGDLKIKFKINPHAFVFCQVNPIISTAKYYTMNKDKLLSSSQQKLMDTDFMFRNWCLTFQDINQFTQLGCTADLITGLHAELLTESGLKNLICDIKPVTISINNYIITEVKDIMAGYKATDVYLN
;
A
#
# COMPACT_ATOMS: atom_id res chain seq x y z
N MET A 1 -1.92 21.42 11.89
CA MET A 1 -2.00 20.58 13.11
C MET A 1 -1.28 19.27 12.83
N PRO A 2 -0.02 19.11 13.27
CA PRO A 2 0.73 17.86 13.08
C PRO A 2 0.78 17.03 14.38
N ALA A 3 0.99 15.72 14.23
CA ALA A 3 1.02 14.66 15.25
C ALA A 3 -0.34 13.99 15.62
N LEU A 4 -0.81 13.12 14.72
CA LEU A 4 -1.84 12.11 15.00
C LEU A 4 -1.26 10.73 15.38
N PHE A 5 0.06 10.63 15.61
CA PHE A 5 0.78 9.37 15.77
C PHE A 5 0.41 8.58 17.04
N ASP A 6 -0.06 9.25 18.09
CA ASP A 6 -0.46 8.63 19.36
C ASP A 6 -1.97 8.64 19.58
N LYS A 7 -2.78 8.94 18.55
CA LYS A 7 -4.22 8.85 18.67
C LYS A 7 -4.63 7.39 18.86
N GLU A 8 -5.25 7.10 19.99
CA GLU A 8 -5.88 5.81 20.23
C GLU A 8 -7.18 5.71 19.44
N ILE A 9 -7.38 4.59 18.77
CA ILE A 9 -8.61 4.26 18.05
C ILE A 9 -9.23 3.07 18.76
N ILE A 10 -10.51 3.18 19.11
CA ILE A 10 -11.29 2.08 19.67
C ILE A 10 -12.36 1.73 18.64
N ILE A 11 -12.42 0.46 18.25
CA ILE A 11 -13.46 -0.08 17.39
C ILE A 11 -14.10 -1.31 18.03
N SER A 12 -15.42 -1.39 17.93
CA SER A 12 -16.17 -2.59 18.33
C SER A 12 -16.01 -3.66 17.27
N LEU A 13 -15.71 -4.88 17.68
CA LEU A 13 -15.63 -6.07 16.84
C LEU A 13 -16.87 -6.97 16.99
N SER A 14 -17.60 -6.84 18.08
CA SER A 14 -18.93 -7.44 18.22
C SER A 14 -19.83 -6.52 19.01
N ASP A 15 -21.12 -6.59 18.73
CA ASP A 15 -22.16 -5.97 19.53
C ASP A 15 -22.78 -7.01 20.48
N THR A 16 -23.84 -6.62 21.18
CA THR A 16 -24.64 -7.54 22.01
C THR A 16 -25.59 -8.42 21.21
N ASP A 17 -25.74 -8.15 19.91
CA ASP A 17 -26.77 -8.71 19.03
C ASP A 17 -26.21 -9.79 18.10
N HIS A 18 -24.89 -9.99 18.06
CA HIS A 18 -24.18 -11.04 17.34
C HIS A 18 -23.65 -12.09 18.30
N ASP A 19 -24.23 -13.29 18.21
CA ASP A 19 -23.92 -14.41 19.10
C ASP A 19 -22.66 -15.18 18.68
N ILE A 20 -22.35 -15.26 17.38
CA ILE A 20 -21.24 -16.05 16.84
C ILE A 20 -20.45 -15.19 15.85
N THR A 21 -19.16 -14.98 16.11
CA THR A 21 -18.23 -14.28 15.21
C THR A 21 -17.23 -15.25 14.56
N TYR A 22 -17.21 -15.33 13.23
CA TYR A 22 -16.14 -15.94 12.45
C TYR A 22 -14.97 -14.98 12.27
N ILE A 23 -14.15 -14.86 13.32
CA ILE A 23 -13.00 -13.95 13.36
C ILE A 23 -12.04 -14.20 12.19
N GLN A 24 -11.86 -15.46 11.77
CA GLN A 24 -10.98 -15.85 10.66
C GLN A 24 -11.35 -15.29 9.27
N TYR A 25 -12.60 -14.87 9.09
CA TYR A 25 -13.09 -14.25 7.86
C TYR A 25 -13.39 -12.75 8.04
N SER A 26 -13.09 -12.23 9.23
CA SER A 26 -13.34 -10.85 9.60
C SER A 26 -12.08 -10.01 9.40
N PHE A 27 -12.25 -8.74 9.07
CA PHE A 27 -11.13 -7.83 8.85
C PHE A 27 -11.48 -6.39 9.23
N LEU A 28 -10.47 -5.64 9.61
CA LEU A 28 -10.55 -4.18 9.75
C LEU A 28 -10.20 -3.53 8.42
N SER A 29 -10.99 -2.56 7.99
CA SER A 29 -10.66 -1.66 6.88
C SER A 29 -10.32 -0.28 7.43
N ILE A 30 -9.15 0.24 7.08
CA ILE A 30 -8.66 1.55 7.51
C ILE A 30 -8.37 2.40 6.27
N VAL A 31 -9.03 3.55 6.16
CA VAL A 31 -8.75 4.53 5.11
C VAL A 31 -7.80 5.59 5.65
N LEU A 32 -6.61 5.61 5.07
CA LEU A 32 -5.54 6.52 5.42
C LEU A 32 -5.39 7.60 4.35
N THR A 33 -5.21 8.83 4.79
CA THR A 33 -4.79 9.96 3.95
C THR A 33 -3.50 10.54 4.52
N ALA A 34 -2.50 10.72 3.68
CA ALA A 34 -1.20 11.22 4.11
C ALA A 34 -0.61 12.17 3.09
N ASN A 35 0.39 12.92 3.53
CA ASN A 35 1.22 13.75 2.67
C ASN A 35 2.62 13.17 2.68
N ILE A 36 3.02 12.57 1.55
CA ILE A 36 4.42 12.17 1.36
C ILE A 36 5.23 13.38 0.89
N GLN A 37 6.51 13.37 1.21
CA GLN A 37 7.43 14.46 0.92
C GLN A 37 8.63 13.95 0.15
N LEU A 38 8.93 14.63 -0.96
CA LEU A 38 10.11 14.39 -1.79
C LEU A 38 11.13 15.49 -1.53
N ASP A 39 12.38 15.10 -1.32
CA ASP A 39 13.51 16.00 -1.09
C ASP A 39 14.08 16.62 -2.38
N ASP A 40 13.76 16.05 -3.54
CA ASP A 40 14.09 16.61 -4.85
C ASP A 40 12.95 16.41 -5.85
N LYS A 41 13.00 17.18 -6.95
CA LYS A 41 12.11 17.00 -8.08
C LYS A 41 12.63 15.89 -8.99
N PHE A 42 11.71 15.31 -9.74
CA PHE A 42 12.04 14.44 -10.85
C PHE A 42 12.66 15.26 -11.99
N ASP A 43 13.55 14.61 -12.75
CA ASP A 43 14.17 15.16 -13.94
C ASP A 43 13.18 15.17 -15.11
N LYS A 44 13.66 15.52 -16.31
CA LYS A 44 12.80 15.54 -17.48
C LYS A 44 12.35 14.12 -17.82
N ILE A 45 11.04 13.90 -17.81
CA ILE A 45 10.41 12.71 -18.36
C ILE A 45 9.59 13.14 -19.58
N ASP A 46 9.80 12.45 -20.71
CA ASP A 46 8.99 12.72 -21.90
C ASP A 46 7.53 12.32 -21.65
N GLU A 47 6.58 13.12 -22.15
CA GLU A 47 5.14 12.94 -21.89
C GLU A 47 4.61 11.55 -22.29
N SER A 48 5.27 10.90 -23.26
CA SER A 48 4.95 9.54 -23.70
C SER A 48 5.23 8.46 -22.64
N TYR A 49 6.08 8.73 -21.65
CA TYR A 49 6.52 7.76 -20.63
C TYR A 49 5.98 8.06 -19.22
N ASN A 50 5.50 9.28 -18.98
CA ASN A 50 5.02 9.75 -17.69
C ASN A 50 3.94 8.88 -17.03
N ASP A 51 3.02 8.34 -17.84
CA ASP A 51 1.97 7.45 -17.36
C ASP A 51 2.48 6.03 -17.05
N GLY A 52 3.60 5.65 -17.63
CA GLY A 52 4.22 4.34 -17.51
C GLY A 52 5.19 4.22 -16.35
N LEU A 53 5.77 5.31 -15.86
CA LEU A 53 6.60 5.33 -14.66
C LEU A 53 5.70 5.49 -13.42
N VAL A 54 5.82 4.55 -12.48
CA VAL A 54 4.91 4.45 -11.35
C VAL A 54 5.67 4.20 -10.05
N LEU A 55 5.33 4.96 -9.02
CA LEU A 55 5.78 4.79 -7.65
C LEU A 55 4.71 4.07 -6.83
N PHE A 56 5.08 3.00 -6.14
CA PHE A 56 4.26 2.40 -5.11
C PHE A 56 4.56 3.04 -3.75
N VAL A 57 3.52 3.37 -2.98
CA VAL A 57 3.62 3.76 -1.57
C VAL A 57 2.57 3.01 -0.76
N GLY A 58 2.98 2.33 0.31
CA GLY A 58 2.06 1.54 1.11
C GLY A 58 2.72 0.77 2.24
N LEU A 59 2.19 -0.41 2.52
CA LEU A 59 2.64 -1.31 3.58
C LEU A 59 2.98 -2.67 3.00
N LYS A 60 3.98 -3.35 3.59
CA LYS A 60 4.26 -4.78 3.28
C LYS A 60 3.10 -5.69 3.70
N SER A 61 2.45 -5.36 4.81
CA SER A 61 1.25 -6.01 5.33
C SER A 61 0.37 -4.99 6.03
N GLY A 62 -0.94 -5.11 5.91
CA GLY A 62 -1.91 -4.23 6.55
C GLY A 62 -1.75 -4.22 8.07
N SER A 63 -1.47 -5.37 8.70
CA SER A 63 -1.28 -5.45 10.15
C SER A 63 -0.08 -4.65 10.67
N ASN A 64 0.91 -4.33 9.82
CA ASN A 64 2.05 -3.48 10.21
C ASN A 64 1.65 -2.06 10.61
N ILE A 65 0.45 -1.61 10.21
CA ILE A 65 -0.09 -0.29 10.58
C ILE A 65 -0.41 -0.22 12.07
N ILE A 66 -0.61 -1.34 12.76
CA ILE A 66 -0.90 -1.38 14.19
C ILE A 66 0.42 -1.41 14.96
N ARG A 67 0.64 -0.43 15.84
CA ARG A 67 1.82 -0.32 16.71
C ARG A 67 1.60 -1.10 18.01
N GLU A 68 0.49 -0.80 18.65
CA GLU A 68 0.06 -1.31 19.94
C GLU A 68 -1.42 -1.64 19.85
N TYR A 69 -1.87 -2.69 20.53
CA TYR A 69 -3.29 -2.95 20.71
C TYR A 69 -3.63 -3.51 22.09
N THR A 70 -4.90 -3.41 22.46
CA THR A 70 -5.47 -3.97 23.69
C THR A 70 -6.90 -4.39 23.41
N ILE A 71 -7.30 -5.54 23.96
CA ILE A 71 -8.64 -6.09 23.77
C ILE A 71 -9.50 -5.83 25.01
N TYR A 72 -10.73 -5.41 24.76
CA TYR A 72 -11.76 -5.22 25.78
C TYR A 72 -12.91 -6.17 25.52
N HIS A 73 -13.46 -6.73 26.59
CA HIS A 73 -14.68 -7.51 26.57
C HIS A 73 -15.60 -7.02 27.69
N ARG A 74 -16.83 -6.62 27.34
CA ARG A 74 -17.82 -6.11 28.31
C ARG A 74 -17.30 -4.94 29.16
N GLY A 75 -16.60 -4.01 28.49
CA GLY A 75 -15.98 -2.85 29.13
C GLY A 75 -14.76 -3.13 30.01
N LYS A 76 -14.29 -4.38 30.11
CA LYS A 76 -13.09 -4.76 30.87
C LYS A 76 -11.95 -5.13 29.94
N THR A 77 -10.73 -4.70 30.27
CA THR A 77 -9.53 -5.16 29.58
C THR A 77 -9.34 -6.66 29.80
N ILE A 78 -9.09 -7.42 28.74
CA ILE A 78 -8.73 -8.83 28.86
C ILE A 78 -7.28 -8.91 29.36
N ASP A 79 -7.05 -9.67 30.43
CA ASP A 79 -5.70 -9.85 30.97
C ASP A 79 -4.78 -10.52 29.93
N GLY A 80 -3.53 -10.05 29.84
CA GLY A 80 -2.58 -10.49 28.82
C GLY A 80 -2.84 -10.00 27.38
N SER A 81 -3.88 -9.20 27.14
CA SER A 81 -4.20 -8.71 25.77
C SER A 81 -3.43 -7.45 25.33
N LEU A 82 -2.69 -6.81 26.25
CA LEU A 82 -1.88 -5.65 25.92
C LEU A 82 -0.67 -6.08 25.07
N GLN A 83 -0.68 -5.70 23.79
CA GLN A 83 0.42 -5.91 22.88
C GLN A 83 1.10 -4.57 22.56
N ASN A 84 2.39 -4.45 22.92
CA ASN A 84 3.19 -3.25 22.69
C ASN A 84 4.12 -3.33 21.48
N VAL A 85 4.29 -4.53 20.90
CA VAL A 85 5.18 -4.80 19.77
C VAL A 85 4.44 -5.49 18.62
N ALA A 86 3.23 -5.01 18.31
CA ALA A 86 2.35 -5.62 17.30
C ALA A 86 2.98 -5.72 15.90
N ARG A 87 3.89 -4.79 15.54
CA ARG A 87 4.66 -4.87 14.30
C ARG A 87 5.56 -6.11 14.25
N THR A 88 6.26 -6.42 15.34
CA THR A 88 7.17 -7.58 15.41
C THR A 88 6.38 -8.87 15.40
N GLU A 89 5.26 -8.91 16.11
CA GLU A 89 4.30 -10.01 16.08
C GLU A 89 3.80 -10.27 14.65
N SER A 90 3.28 -9.23 13.98
CA SER A 90 2.82 -9.31 12.59
C SER A 90 3.94 -9.78 11.66
N PHE A 91 5.18 -9.31 11.85
CA PHE A 91 6.30 -9.77 11.03
C PHE A 91 6.58 -11.27 11.19
N ILE A 92 6.60 -11.79 12.43
CA ILE A 92 6.81 -13.22 12.70
C ILE A 92 5.66 -14.04 12.10
N TYR A 93 4.42 -13.65 12.37
CA TYR A 93 3.23 -14.36 11.90
C TYR A 93 3.15 -14.36 10.37
N ASN A 94 3.44 -13.23 9.74
CA ASN A 94 3.54 -13.14 8.29
C ASN A 94 4.68 -13.99 7.74
N SER A 95 5.76 -14.22 8.47
CA SER A 95 6.91 -14.99 7.96
C SER A 95 6.59 -16.49 7.84
N ILE A 96 5.66 -17.00 8.65
CA ILE A 96 5.19 -18.39 8.57
C ILE A 96 4.03 -18.60 7.57
N LYS A 97 3.30 -17.54 7.20
CA LYS A 97 2.25 -17.62 6.18
C LYS A 97 2.79 -17.94 4.79
N THR A 98 2.11 -18.85 4.10
CA THR A 98 2.47 -19.24 2.74
C THR A 98 2.31 -18.08 1.75
N LYS A 99 3.09 -18.07 0.67
CA LYS A 99 2.94 -17.06 -0.40
C LYS A 99 1.54 -17.09 -1.02
N PHE A 100 0.93 -18.27 -1.10
CA PHE A 100 -0.41 -18.46 -1.63
C PHE A 100 -1.47 -17.72 -0.79
N GLU A 101 -1.41 -17.82 0.53
CA GLU A 101 -2.32 -17.07 1.43
C GLU A 101 -2.20 -15.56 1.26
N LYS A 102 -0.98 -15.06 1.02
CA LYS A 102 -0.72 -13.62 0.87
C LYS A 102 -1.20 -13.04 -0.45
N ASN A 103 -1.19 -13.83 -1.53
CA ASN A 103 -1.45 -13.35 -2.89
C ASN A 103 -2.95 -13.20 -3.23
N ASN A 104 -3.83 -13.87 -2.49
CA ASN A 104 -5.24 -14.01 -2.91
C ASN A 104 -6.18 -12.93 -2.32
N ARG A 105 -5.68 -12.05 -1.44
CA ARG A 105 -6.51 -11.09 -0.70
C ARG A 105 -6.12 -9.65 -1.02
N LYS A 106 -7.08 -8.87 -1.52
CA LYS A 106 -6.88 -7.45 -1.89
C LYS A 106 -6.59 -6.59 -0.65
N ARG A 107 -5.61 -5.70 -0.78
CA ARG A 107 -5.24 -4.65 0.19
C ARG A 107 -4.69 -5.17 1.53
N ILE A 108 -4.17 -6.40 1.54
CA ILE A 108 -3.66 -7.04 2.76
C ILE A 108 -2.14 -7.13 2.75
N HIS A 109 -1.56 -7.64 1.66
CA HIS A 109 -0.12 -7.78 1.53
C HIS A 109 0.39 -7.11 0.27
N SER A 110 1.63 -6.64 0.35
CA SER A 110 2.38 -6.12 -0.78
C SER A 110 3.68 -6.91 -0.86
N LEU A 111 3.69 -7.99 -1.64
CA LEU A 111 4.93 -8.72 -1.93
C LEU A 111 5.72 -7.95 -2.98
N TYR A 112 7.02 -7.79 -2.77
CA TYR A 112 7.86 -7.00 -3.66
C TYR A 112 7.72 -7.41 -5.12
N GLU A 113 7.82 -8.71 -5.41
CA GLU A 113 7.69 -9.26 -6.77
C GLU A 113 6.33 -8.93 -7.41
N ASN A 114 5.24 -8.93 -6.63
CA ASN A 114 3.92 -8.61 -7.15
C ASN A 114 3.78 -7.10 -7.42
N ILE A 115 4.27 -6.26 -6.50
CA ILE A 115 4.25 -4.80 -6.65
C ILE A 115 5.14 -4.36 -7.81
N HIS A 116 6.33 -4.95 -7.93
CA HIS A 116 7.24 -4.71 -9.04
C HIS A 116 6.59 -5.10 -10.39
N ASN A 117 5.76 -6.14 -10.40
CA ASN A 117 4.91 -6.53 -11.54
C ASN A 117 3.56 -5.78 -11.61
N PHE A 118 3.40 -4.68 -10.89
CA PHE A 118 2.23 -3.79 -10.88
C PHE A 118 0.92 -4.49 -10.51
N ASP A 119 0.92 -5.28 -9.44
CA ASP A 119 -0.28 -5.96 -8.93
C ASP A 119 -1.30 -4.98 -8.34
N THR A 120 -2.56 -5.09 -8.75
CA THR A 120 -3.67 -4.22 -8.29
C THR A 120 -4.19 -4.60 -6.91
N SER A 121 -3.79 -5.75 -6.37
CA SER A 121 -4.19 -6.23 -5.03
C SER A 121 -3.38 -5.61 -3.89
N ALA A 122 -2.43 -4.71 -4.19
CA ALA A 122 -1.49 -4.12 -3.26
C ALA A 122 -2.13 -3.50 -2.00
N CYS A 123 -1.43 -3.62 -0.87
CA CYS A 123 -1.72 -2.90 0.37
C CYS A 123 -1.09 -1.49 0.33
N GLY A 124 -1.60 -0.62 -0.53
CA GLY A 124 -1.07 0.72 -0.75
C GLY A 124 -1.74 1.41 -1.93
N THR A 125 -1.08 2.46 -2.42
CA THR A 125 -1.45 3.13 -3.67
C THR A 125 -0.27 3.18 -4.63
N TYR A 126 -0.61 3.34 -5.89
CA TYR A 126 0.31 3.68 -6.95
C TYR A 126 0.10 5.13 -7.34
N ILE A 127 1.18 5.82 -7.69
CA ILE A 127 1.17 7.21 -8.12
C ILE A 127 2.03 7.25 -9.38
N SER A 128 1.46 7.70 -10.51
CA SER A 128 2.24 7.84 -11.73
C SER A 128 3.11 9.08 -11.68
N MET A 129 4.19 9.09 -12.46
CA MET A 129 5.04 10.27 -12.57
C MET A 129 4.29 11.48 -13.10
N ARG A 130 3.31 11.26 -13.99
CA ARG A 130 2.39 12.32 -14.42
C ARG A 130 1.66 12.98 -13.25
N GLU A 131 1.06 12.18 -12.38
CA GLU A 131 0.32 12.69 -11.22
C GLU A 131 1.26 13.45 -10.26
N ILE A 132 2.48 12.93 -10.09
CA ILE A 132 3.52 13.60 -9.31
C ILE A 132 3.88 14.96 -9.92
N GLU A 133 4.17 15.03 -11.23
CA GLU A 133 4.51 16.28 -11.92
C GLU A 133 3.39 17.31 -11.84
N GLU A 134 2.12 16.90 -12.04
CA GLU A 134 0.96 17.78 -11.93
C GLU A 134 0.80 18.35 -10.52
N LEU A 135 1.09 17.55 -9.49
CA LEU A 135 1.03 17.98 -8.07
C LEU A 135 2.23 18.85 -7.68
N ILE A 136 3.42 18.56 -8.21
CA ILE A 136 4.66 19.31 -7.96
C ILE A 136 4.66 20.65 -8.69
N GLY A 137 4.15 20.72 -9.92
CA GLY A 137 4.18 21.94 -10.75
C GLY A 137 3.52 23.15 -10.11
N ASN A 138 2.63 22.92 -9.13
CA ASN A 138 1.96 23.96 -8.35
C ASN A 138 2.73 24.40 -7.10
N GLN A 139 3.86 23.78 -6.78
CA GLN A 139 4.64 23.99 -5.57
C GLN A 139 5.97 24.69 -5.86
N THR A 140 6.35 25.62 -4.98
CA THR A 140 7.53 26.49 -5.18
C THR A 140 8.71 26.17 -4.26
N SER A 141 8.52 25.33 -3.24
CA SER A 141 9.54 25.03 -2.23
C SER A 141 9.64 23.54 -1.91
N VAL A 142 10.87 23.05 -1.81
CA VAL A 142 11.22 21.71 -1.33
C VAL A 142 11.07 21.65 0.21
N PRO A 143 10.61 20.54 0.80
CA PRO A 143 10.22 19.29 0.14
C PRO A 143 8.85 19.34 -0.54
N TYR A 144 8.74 18.73 -1.71
CA TYR A 144 7.51 18.66 -2.47
C TYR A 144 6.51 17.71 -1.82
N THR A 145 5.28 18.15 -1.67
CA THR A 145 4.25 17.41 -0.95
C THR A 145 3.26 16.75 -1.91
N ILE A 146 3.11 15.44 -1.82
CA ILE A 146 2.15 14.67 -2.62
C ILE A 146 1.08 14.10 -1.68
N PRO A 147 -0.20 14.51 -1.80
CA PRO A 147 -1.27 13.88 -1.06
C PRO A 147 -1.53 12.46 -1.59
N ILE A 148 -1.63 11.50 -0.68
CA ILE A 148 -1.96 10.12 -0.98
C ILE A 148 -3.16 9.67 -0.15
N ARG A 149 -3.99 8.81 -0.71
CA ARG A 149 -5.11 8.18 0.01
C ARG A 149 -5.26 6.74 -0.42
N PHE A 150 -5.28 5.82 0.55
CA PHE A 150 -5.52 4.41 0.27
C PHE A 150 -6.19 3.71 1.44
N GLU A 151 -6.74 2.54 1.14
CA GLU A 151 -7.43 1.67 2.09
C GLU A 151 -6.57 0.45 2.38
N VAL A 152 -6.47 0.11 3.66
CA VAL A 152 -5.72 -1.04 4.19
C VAL A 152 -6.72 -2.01 4.80
N SER A 153 -6.60 -3.28 4.42
CA SER A 153 -7.38 -4.36 5.02
C SER A 153 -6.49 -5.20 5.95
N ILE A 154 -6.95 -5.40 7.19
CA ILE A 154 -6.24 -6.15 8.23
C ILE A 154 -7.14 -7.33 8.62
N PRO A 155 -6.84 -8.56 8.16
CA PRO A 155 -7.49 -9.74 8.69
C PRO A 155 -7.33 -9.79 10.20
N LEU A 156 -8.40 -10.11 10.94
CA LEU A 156 -8.27 -10.22 12.39
C LEU A 156 -7.35 -11.38 12.76
N ASP A 157 -7.35 -12.47 11.99
CA ASP A 157 -6.43 -13.60 12.17
C ASP A 157 -4.95 -13.25 11.92
N ASP A 158 -4.63 -12.09 11.33
CA ASP A 158 -3.24 -11.58 11.26
C ASP A 158 -2.75 -11.04 12.62
N LEU A 159 -3.65 -10.79 13.57
CA LEU A 159 -3.29 -10.44 14.95
C LEU A 159 -3.23 -11.72 15.78
N MET A 160 -2.11 -11.95 16.44
CA MET A 160 -1.80 -13.22 17.13
C MET A 160 -2.81 -13.54 18.23
N ILE A 161 -3.37 -12.54 18.91
CA ILE A 161 -4.43 -12.78 19.90
C ILE A 161 -5.67 -13.43 19.29
N PHE A 162 -5.94 -13.16 18.01
CA PHE A 162 -7.07 -13.70 17.28
C PHE A 162 -6.74 -14.95 16.48
N SER A 163 -5.45 -15.29 16.29
CA SER A 163 -5.07 -16.50 15.58
C SER A 163 -5.56 -17.76 16.29
N ALA A 164 -5.63 -17.76 17.64
CA ALA A 164 -6.17 -18.89 18.39
C ALA A 164 -7.69 -19.07 18.23
N PHE A 165 -8.42 -18.04 17.78
CA PHE A 165 -9.88 -18.13 17.58
C PHE A 165 -10.25 -18.97 16.35
N THR A 166 -9.30 -19.32 15.48
CA THR A 166 -9.52 -20.30 14.40
C THR A 166 -9.69 -21.72 14.93
N ASP A 167 -9.02 -22.02 16.05
CA ASP A 167 -8.94 -23.37 16.61
C ASP A 167 -10.09 -23.67 17.59
N TYR A 168 -10.76 -22.61 18.08
CA TYR A 168 -11.92 -22.70 18.95
C TYR A 168 -13.18 -22.23 18.22
N PRO A 169 -13.88 -23.15 17.53
CA PRO A 169 -15.12 -22.81 16.86
C PRO A 169 -16.17 -22.46 17.92
N ASN A 170 -16.80 -21.29 17.77
CA ASN A 170 -18.06 -20.93 18.43
C ASN A 170 -17.97 -20.57 19.92
N GLY A 171 -17.28 -19.47 20.25
CA GLY A 171 -17.50 -18.78 21.52
C GLY A 171 -18.53 -17.65 21.39
N LEU A 172 -19.53 -17.61 22.28
CA LEU A 172 -20.43 -16.46 22.47
C LEU A 172 -19.64 -15.27 23.03
N PHE A 173 -19.07 -14.44 22.15
CA PHE A 173 -18.31 -13.24 22.53
C PHE A 173 -19.03 -11.99 22.05
N GLY A 174 -19.93 -11.47 22.88
CA GLY A 174 -20.56 -10.16 22.68
C GLY A 174 -19.75 -9.01 23.30
N ASP A 175 -19.90 -7.81 22.76
CA ASP A 175 -19.21 -6.57 23.21
C ASP A 175 -17.68 -6.71 23.29
N LEU A 176 -17.08 -7.26 22.23
CA LEU A 176 -15.63 -7.28 22.02
C LEU A 176 -15.20 -5.97 21.35
N LYS A 177 -14.14 -5.33 21.85
CA LYS A 177 -13.55 -4.12 21.25
C LYS A 177 -12.04 -4.25 21.17
N ILE A 178 -11.46 -3.72 20.11
CA ILE A 178 -10.01 -3.53 20.00
C ILE A 178 -9.70 -2.05 20.07
N LYS A 179 -8.76 -1.71 20.96
CA LYS A 179 -8.12 -0.41 21.01
C LYS A 179 -6.74 -0.53 20.41
N PHE A 180 -6.37 0.35 19.49
CA PHE A 180 -5.04 0.32 18.88
C PHE A 180 -4.48 1.71 18.58
N LYS A 181 -3.15 1.76 18.44
CA LYS A 181 -2.39 2.92 17.97
C LYS A 181 -1.72 2.61 16.65
N ILE A 182 -1.47 3.64 15.87
CA ILE A 182 -0.90 3.50 14.52
C ILE A 182 0.62 3.59 14.54
N ASN A 183 1.26 2.80 13.68
CA ASN A 183 2.69 2.77 13.49
C ASN A 183 3.13 3.67 12.31
N PRO A 184 3.76 4.82 12.59
CA PRO A 184 4.24 5.71 11.53
C PRO A 184 5.43 5.18 10.73
N HIS A 185 6.16 4.21 11.27
CA HIS A 185 7.37 3.67 10.66
C HIS A 185 7.10 2.39 9.85
N ALA A 186 5.83 2.12 9.53
CA ALA A 186 5.40 0.93 8.80
C ALA A 186 5.48 1.08 7.27
N PHE A 187 5.46 2.34 6.80
CA PHE A 187 5.32 2.65 5.37
C PHE A 187 6.59 2.43 4.58
N VAL A 188 6.40 1.98 3.35
CA VAL A 188 7.46 1.66 2.41
C VAL A 188 7.09 2.14 1.01
N PHE A 189 8.10 2.26 0.15
CA PHE A 189 7.95 2.59 -1.26
C PHE A 189 8.89 1.76 -2.14
N CYS A 190 8.55 1.67 -3.42
CA CYS A 190 9.44 1.17 -4.47
C CYS A 190 8.94 1.67 -5.84
N GLN A 191 9.84 1.77 -6.81
CA GLN A 191 9.44 2.00 -8.20
C GLN A 191 8.97 0.68 -8.82
N VAL A 192 7.86 0.74 -9.55
CA VAL A 192 7.33 -0.39 -10.30
C VAL A 192 8.15 -0.57 -11.57
N ASN A 193 8.25 -1.80 -12.07
CA ASN A 193 8.93 -2.07 -13.33
C ASN A 193 8.32 -1.23 -14.47
N PRO A 194 9.07 -0.27 -15.05
CA PRO A 194 8.53 0.66 -16.05
C PRO A 194 7.96 -0.03 -17.28
N ILE A 195 8.55 -1.16 -17.70
CA ILE A 195 8.07 -1.95 -18.83
C ILE A 195 6.68 -2.52 -18.52
N ILE A 196 6.50 -3.07 -17.32
CA ILE A 196 5.25 -3.72 -16.93
C ILE A 196 4.15 -2.69 -16.66
N SER A 197 4.45 -1.62 -15.93
CA SER A 197 3.48 -0.55 -15.67
C SER A 197 3.07 0.16 -16.94
N THR A 198 4.01 0.44 -17.85
CA THR A 198 3.69 0.98 -19.19
C THR A 198 2.79 0.00 -19.96
N ALA A 199 3.17 -1.26 -20.09
CA ALA A 199 2.37 -2.24 -20.83
C ALA A 199 0.93 -2.37 -20.28
N LYS A 200 0.78 -2.39 -18.95
CA LYS A 200 -0.54 -2.41 -18.29
C LYS A 200 -1.32 -1.13 -18.52
N TYR A 201 -0.70 0.04 -18.40
CA TYR A 201 -1.35 1.32 -18.68
C TYR A 201 -1.92 1.37 -20.10
N TYR A 202 -1.13 0.95 -21.10
CA TYR A 202 -1.56 0.89 -22.50
C TYR A 202 -2.69 -0.13 -22.71
N THR A 203 -2.64 -1.27 -22.03
CA THR A 203 -3.70 -2.29 -22.11
C THR A 203 -5.01 -1.77 -21.52
N MET A 204 -4.97 -1.07 -20.38
CA MET A 204 -6.14 -0.53 -19.70
C MET A 204 -6.76 0.68 -20.43
N ASN A 205 -5.93 1.49 -21.10
CA ASN A 205 -6.36 2.71 -21.78
C ASN A 205 -6.42 2.59 -23.30
N LYS A 206 -6.44 1.37 -23.84
CA LYS A 206 -6.36 1.09 -25.29
C LYS A 206 -7.36 1.92 -26.11
N ASP A 207 -8.60 2.02 -25.67
CA ASP A 207 -9.65 2.75 -26.40
C ASP A 207 -9.42 4.27 -26.42
N LYS A 208 -8.91 4.83 -25.32
CA LYS A 208 -8.51 6.26 -25.26
C LYS A 208 -7.26 6.51 -26.10
N LEU A 209 -6.31 5.57 -26.10
CA LEU A 209 -5.04 5.73 -26.80
C LEU A 209 -5.17 5.52 -28.32
N LEU A 210 -6.13 4.71 -28.78
CA LEU A 210 -6.50 4.61 -30.19
C LEU A 210 -7.02 5.95 -30.76
N SER A 211 -7.54 6.83 -29.90
CA SER A 211 -7.90 8.21 -30.26
C SER A 211 -6.77 9.24 -30.05
N SER A 212 -5.65 8.82 -29.43
CA SER A 212 -4.47 9.65 -29.17
C SER A 212 -3.46 9.59 -30.32
N SER A 213 -2.45 10.47 -30.30
CA SER A 213 -1.48 10.60 -31.40
C SER A 213 -0.68 9.30 -31.64
N GLN A 214 -0.51 8.92 -32.91
CA GLN A 214 0.33 7.78 -33.35
C GLN A 214 1.75 7.84 -32.76
N GLN A 215 2.25 9.05 -32.46
CA GLN A 215 3.56 9.28 -31.86
C GLN A 215 3.72 8.60 -30.50
N LYS A 216 2.71 8.65 -29.60
CA LYS A 216 2.79 8.02 -28.27
C LYS A 216 2.96 6.50 -28.35
N LEU A 217 2.35 5.86 -29.36
CA LEU A 217 2.51 4.42 -29.61
C LEU A 217 3.91 4.10 -30.12
N MET A 218 4.45 4.92 -31.03
CA MET A 218 5.82 4.75 -31.54
C MET A 218 6.86 4.93 -30.43
N ASP A 219 6.70 5.96 -29.59
CA ASP A 219 7.62 6.22 -28.48
C ASP A 219 7.63 5.08 -27.47
N THR A 220 6.48 4.42 -27.27
CA THR A 220 6.33 3.27 -26.37
C THR A 220 6.96 2.00 -26.95
N ASP A 221 6.70 1.70 -28.22
CA ASP A 221 7.38 0.59 -28.91
C ASP A 221 8.91 0.81 -28.90
N PHE A 222 9.34 2.06 -29.08
CA PHE A 222 10.73 2.45 -28.94
C PHE A 222 11.28 2.18 -27.54
N MET A 223 10.54 2.52 -26.47
CA MET A 223 10.92 2.21 -25.10
C MET A 223 11.09 0.70 -24.90
N PHE A 224 10.12 -0.12 -25.33
CA PHE A 224 10.19 -1.58 -25.18
C PHE A 224 11.40 -2.21 -25.89
N ARG A 225 11.76 -1.72 -27.08
CA ARG A 225 12.90 -2.24 -27.85
C ARG A 225 14.25 -1.83 -27.28
N ASN A 226 14.34 -0.62 -26.73
CA ASN A 226 15.60 -0.01 -26.31
C ASN A 226 15.80 0.00 -24.79
N TRP A 227 14.87 -0.59 -24.04
CA TRP A 227 15.02 -0.75 -22.59
C TRP A 227 16.19 -1.69 -22.29
N CYS A 228 17.33 -1.12 -21.91
CA CYS A 228 18.49 -1.87 -21.45
C CYS A 228 18.58 -1.74 -19.92
N LEU A 229 18.50 -2.88 -19.23
CA LEU A 229 18.45 -3.03 -17.77
C LEU A 229 19.76 -2.62 -17.06
N THR A 230 20.15 -1.35 -17.16
CA THR A 230 21.22 -0.79 -16.32
C THR A 230 20.73 -0.47 -14.91
N PHE A 231 19.42 -0.27 -14.73
CA PHE A 231 18.80 -0.30 -13.40
C PHE A 231 18.69 -1.76 -12.93
N GLN A 232 19.68 -2.20 -12.15
CA GLN A 232 19.53 -3.41 -11.35
C GLN A 232 18.55 -3.06 -10.22
N ASP A 233 17.29 -3.43 -10.39
CA ASP A 233 16.29 -3.35 -9.33
C ASP A 233 16.86 -4.03 -8.08
N ILE A 234 17.15 -3.24 -7.06
CA ILE A 234 17.41 -3.82 -5.74
C ILE A 234 16.06 -4.40 -5.33
N ASN A 235 15.95 -5.73 -5.29
CA ASN A 235 14.69 -6.46 -5.08
C ASN A 235 14.14 -6.31 -3.65
N GLN A 236 13.88 -5.07 -3.23
CA GLN A 236 13.49 -4.71 -1.89
C GLN A 236 12.66 -3.42 -1.87
N PHE A 237 11.81 -3.32 -0.87
CA PHE A 237 11.16 -2.07 -0.54
C PHE A 237 12.10 -1.16 0.26
N THR A 238 12.02 0.15 0.02
CA THR A 238 12.67 1.17 0.82
C THR A 238 11.69 1.70 1.86
N GLN A 239 12.15 1.89 3.11
CA GLN A 239 11.33 2.47 4.16
C GLN A 239 11.19 3.99 3.94
N LEU A 240 10.00 4.56 4.18
CA LEU A 240 9.85 6.02 4.16
C LEU A 240 10.77 6.68 5.20
N GLY A 241 11.44 7.75 4.80
CA GLY A 241 12.52 8.43 5.53
C GLY A 241 13.92 7.98 5.11
N CYS A 242 14.05 6.93 4.29
CA CYS A 242 15.31 6.50 3.71
C CYS A 242 15.45 6.95 2.25
N THR A 243 16.69 7.10 1.81
CA THR A 243 17.05 7.41 0.42
C THR A 243 17.09 6.12 -0.42
N ALA A 244 16.63 6.18 -1.66
CA ALA A 244 16.82 5.12 -2.64
C ALA A 244 17.06 5.70 -4.03
N ASP A 245 17.83 4.97 -4.85
CA ASP A 245 18.00 5.31 -6.26
C ASP A 245 16.70 5.04 -7.01
N LEU A 246 16.14 6.08 -7.62
CA LEU A 246 14.92 6.03 -8.44
C LEU A 246 15.24 6.50 -9.85
N ILE A 247 14.50 6.00 -10.83
CA ILE A 247 14.47 6.57 -12.17
C ILE A 247 13.77 7.93 -12.06
N THR A 248 14.55 8.99 -12.20
CA THR A 248 14.08 10.37 -12.09
C THR A 248 13.80 11.03 -13.43
N GLY A 249 14.44 10.57 -14.50
CA GLY A 249 14.27 11.08 -15.85
C GLY A 249 14.20 9.96 -16.88
N LEU A 250 13.41 10.15 -17.93
CA LEU A 250 13.26 9.18 -19.01
C LEU A 250 12.89 9.90 -20.30
N HIS A 251 13.83 9.97 -21.23
CA HIS A 251 13.66 10.71 -22.48
C HIS A 251 14.41 10.07 -23.64
N ALA A 252 13.98 10.37 -24.85
CA ALA A 252 14.65 9.91 -26.06
C ALA A 252 15.57 11.00 -26.64
N GLU A 253 16.87 10.73 -26.77
CA GLU A 253 17.84 11.64 -27.41
C GLU A 253 18.22 11.17 -28.82
N LEU A 254 18.36 12.11 -29.75
CA LEU A 254 18.83 11.85 -31.10
C LEU A 254 20.34 11.55 -31.08
N LEU A 255 20.70 10.36 -31.54
CA LEU A 255 22.08 9.93 -31.68
C LEU A 255 22.75 10.42 -32.96
N THR A 256 21.99 10.52 -34.05
CA THR A 256 22.50 10.82 -35.39
C THR A 256 21.49 11.62 -36.21
N GLU A 257 21.97 12.36 -37.21
CA GLU A 257 21.13 13.07 -38.20
C GLU A 257 20.21 12.13 -39.00
N SER A 258 20.49 10.82 -38.99
CA SER A 258 19.64 9.79 -39.61
C SER A 258 18.37 9.44 -38.82
N GLY A 259 18.12 10.08 -37.67
CA GLY A 259 16.90 9.91 -36.89
C GLY A 259 16.93 8.77 -35.87
N LEU A 260 18.10 8.16 -35.62
CA LEU A 260 18.25 7.12 -34.59
C LEU A 260 18.12 7.77 -33.21
N LYS A 261 17.26 7.22 -32.35
CA LYS A 261 17.07 7.69 -30.97
C LYS A 261 17.69 6.69 -29.98
N ASN A 262 18.21 7.18 -28.87
CA ASN A 262 18.55 6.40 -27.68
C ASN A 262 17.61 6.74 -26.53
N LEU A 263 17.19 5.73 -25.78
CA LEU A 263 16.46 5.93 -24.53
C LEU A 263 17.47 6.22 -23.42
N ILE A 264 17.35 7.38 -22.79
CA ILE A 264 18.17 7.78 -21.65
C ILE A 264 17.32 7.67 -20.39
N CYS A 265 17.91 7.07 -19.36
CA CYS A 265 17.31 6.86 -18.06
C CYS A 265 18.21 7.55 -17.01
N ASP A 266 17.71 8.62 -16.41
CA ASP A 266 18.40 9.31 -15.33
C ASP A 266 18.02 8.66 -14.00
N ILE A 267 19.03 8.29 -13.21
CA ILE A 267 18.85 7.66 -11.90
C ILE A 267 19.49 8.55 -10.85
N LYS A 268 18.74 8.86 -9.80
CA LYS A 268 19.22 9.68 -8.68
C LYS A 268 18.74 9.15 -7.33
N PRO A 269 19.52 9.38 -6.27
CA PRO A 269 19.07 9.12 -4.91
C PRO A 269 17.99 10.12 -4.51
N VAL A 270 16.82 9.61 -4.09
CA VAL A 270 15.67 10.40 -3.62
C VAL A 270 15.23 9.91 -2.25
N THR A 271 14.99 10.83 -1.33
CA THR A 271 14.38 10.54 -0.02
C THR A 271 12.89 10.85 -0.06
N ILE A 272 12.07 9.81 0.09
CA ILE A 272 10.63 9.95 0.28
C ILE A 272 10.31 9.79 1.76
N SER A 273 9.71 10.81 2.36
CA SER A 273 9.30 10.81 3.77
C SER A 273 7.79 11.02 3.93
N ILE A 274 7.28 10.82 5.15
CA ILE A 274 5.88 11.04 5.50
C ILE A 274 5.82 11.93 6.73
N ASN A 275 5.23 13.12 6.58
CA ASN A 275 5.17 14.08 7.69
C ASN A 275 4.00 13.82 8.62
N ASN A 276 2.82 13.61 8.05
CA ASN A 276 1.60 13.31 8.79
C ASN A 276 0.70 12.41 7.96
N TYR A 277 -0.05 11.57 8.66
CA TYR A 277 -1.22 10.90 8.10
C TYR A 277 -2.41 11.07 9.04
N ILE A 278 -3.58 10.93 8.47
CA ILE A 278 -4.87 11.03 9.13
C ILE A 278 -5.63 9.75 8.77
N ILE A 279 -6.17 9.09 9.80
CA ILE A 279 -7.17 8.06 9.58
C ILE A 279 -8.51 8.75 9.43
N THR A 280 -9.08 8.60 8.24
CA THR A 280 -10.34 9.22 7.86
C THR A 280 -11.52 8.29 8.15
N GLU A 281 -11.30 6.99 8.11
CA GLU A 281 -12.33 5.99 8.30
C GLU A 281 -11.72 4.69 8.85
N VAL A 282 -12.43 4.06 9.79
CA VAL A 282 -12.14 2.71 10.29
C VAL A 282 -13.46 1.95 10.30
N LYS A 283 -13.46 0.78 9.67
CA LYS A 283 -14.60 -0.14 9.58
C LYS A 283 -14.18 -1.51 10.08
N ASP A 284 -15.01 -2.12 10.90
CA ASP A 284 -14.97 -3.53 11.20
C ASP A 284 -15.90 -4.25 10.21
N ILE A 285 -15.40 -5.33 9.61
CA ILE A 285 -16.19 -6.18 8.73
C ILE A 285 -16.15 -7.57 9.36
N MET A 286 -17.22 -7.87 10.07
CA MET A 286 -17.34 -9.05 10.91
C MET A 286 -18.17 -10.11 10.20
N ALA A 287 -17.58 -11.27 9.98
CA ALA A 287 -18.31 -12.46 9.56
C ALA A 287 -18.91 -13.12 10.81
N GLY A 288 -20.16 -13.57 10.75
CA GLY A 288 -20.83 -14.15 11.92
C GLY A 288 -22.26 -14.55 11.64
N TYR A 289 -22.86 -15.21 12.63
CA TYR A 289 -24.28 -15.53 12.64
C TYR A 289 -24.92 -14.95 13.90
N LYS A 290 -26.15 -14.47 13.73
CA LYS A 290 -27.06 -14.24 14.84
C LYS A 290 -27.79 -15.53 15.13
N ALA A 291 -27.74 -16.03 16.37
CA ALA A 291 -28.55 -17.19 16.73
C ALA A 291 -30.02 -16.74 16.76
N THR A 292 -30.90 -17.50 16.10
CA THR A 292 -32.34 -17.32 16.26
C THR A 292 -32.80 -18.15 17.46
N ASP A 293 -33.73 -17.61 18.27
CA ASP A 293 -34.26 -18.23 19.49
C ASP A 293 -34.78 -19.68 19.31
N VAL A 294 -35.00 -20.10 18.06
CA VAL A 294 -35.54 -21.42 17.68
C VAL A 294 -34.57 -22.58 18.01
N TYR A 295 -33.28 -22.31 18.21
CA TYR A 295 -32.25 -23.34 18.41
C TYR A 295 -31.62 -23.37 19.81
N LEU A 296 -32.06 -22.50 20.73
CA LEU A 296 -31.65 -22.52 22.14
C LEU A 296 -32.67 -23.33 22.95
N ASN A 297 -32.60 -24.65 22.87
CA ASN A 297 -33.26 -25.59 23.79
C ASN A 297 -32.22 -26.27 24.68
#